data_AF-A0A6I5C7K5-F1
#
_entry.id   AF-A0A6I5C7K5-F1
#
_cell.length_a   1.000
_cell.length_b   1.000
_cell.length_c   1.000
_cell.angle_alpha   90.00
_cell.angle_beta   90.00
_cell.angle_gamma   90.00
#
_symmetry.space_group_name_H-M   'P 1'
#
loop_
_entity.id
_entity.type
_entity.pdbx_description
1 polymer ?
#
loop_
_entity_poly.entity_id
_entity_poly.type
_entity_poly.pdbx_seq_one_letter_code
_entity_poly.pdbx_strand_id
1 'polypeptide(L)'
;LLEQRLAQLVRMLHTPVVLDDGRIVDVAASVGAAATGVLGTRDLTVLQRAADAALYDGKHSGRAFLATAGHATVPSLNGRRLGRKGTAVFAGPREHPQLPKDD
;
A
#
# COMPACT_ATOMS: atom_id res chain seq x y z
N LEU A 1 3.75 17.88 -16.01
CA LEU A 1 3.00 16.83 -16.75
C LEU A 1 2.55 15.67 -15.86
N LEU A 2 3.45 14.99 -15.14
CA LEU A 2 3.11 13.83 -14.28
C LEU A 2 2.03 14.17 -13.23
N GLU A 3 2.22 15.25 -12.48
CA GLU A 3 1.25 15.68 -11.46
C GLU A 3 -0.13 16.00 -12.05
N GLN A 4 -0.19 16.64 -13.22
CA GLN A 4 -1.45 16.93 -13.92
C GLN A 4 -2.16 15.65 -14.37
N ARG A 5 -1.41 14.65 -14.85
CA ARG A 5 -1.94 13.33 -15.21
C ARG A 5 -2.45 12.58 -13.99
N LEU A 6 -1.74 12.64 -12.87
CA LEU A 6 -2.18 12.05 -11.61
C LEU A 6 -3.45 12.72 -11.08
N ALA A 7 -3.52 14.05 -11.14
CA ALA A 7 -4.73 14.78 -10.77
C ALA A 7 -5.92 14.43 -11.67
N GLN A 8 -5.67 14.22 -12.98
CA GLN A 8 -6.71 13.76 -13.91
C GLN A 8 -7.19 12.35 -13.57
N LEU A 9 -6.28 11.40 -13.32
CA LEU A 9 -6.62 10.05 -12.90
C LEU A 9 -7.48 10.06 -11.63
N VAL A 10 -7.06 10.82 -10.61
CA VAL A 10 -7.81 10.94 -9.36
C VAL A 10 -9.22 11.47 -9.61
N ARG A 11 -9.40 12.50 -10.44
CA ARG A 11 -10.75 12.98 -10.79
C ARG A 11 -11.61 11.90 -11.43
N MET A 12 -11.04 11.12 -12.36
CA MET A 12 -11.77 10.02 -13.00
C MET A 12 -12.18 8.93 -12.00
N LEU A 13 -11.30 8.60 -11.04
CA LEU A 13 -11.57 7.61 -9.99
C LEU A 13 -12.63 8.08 -8.97
N HIS A 14 -12.92 9.38 -8.89
CA HIS A 14 -14.00 9.92 -8.06
C HIS A 14 -15.35 9.99 -8.79
N THR A 15 -15.44 9.48 -10.02
CA THR A 15 -16.73 9.44 -10.72
C THR A 15 -17.71 8.57 -9.93
N PRO A 16 -18.89 9.10 -9.53
CA PRO A 16 -19.87 8.33 -8.79
C PRO A 16 -20.29 7.07 -9.54
N VAL A 17 -20.55 6.00 -8.80
CA VAL A 17 -20.96 4.71 -9.36
C VAL A 17 -22.47 4.55 -9.21
N VAL A 18 -23.14 4.24 -10.32
CA VAL A 18 -24.57 3.89 -10.32
C VAL A 18 -24.68 2.39 -10.13
N LEU A 19 -25.41 1.96 -9.10
CA LEU A 19 -25.70 0.56 -8.82
C LEU A 19 -26.90 0.07 -9.63
N ASP A 20 -27.08 -1.25 -9.73
CA ASP A 20 -28.15 -1.88 -10.50
C ASP A 20 -29.57 -1.49 -10.01
N ASP A 21 -29.70 -1.09 -8.75
CA ASP A 21 -30.96 -0.60 -8.15
C ASP A 21 -31.18 0.92 -8.32
N GLY A 22 -30.32 1.59 -9.09
CA GLY A 22 -30.39 3.02 -9.38
C GLY A 22 -29.81 3.92 -8.30
N ARG A 23 -29.29 3.38 -7.18
CA ARG A 23 -28.59 4.19 -6.18
C ARG A 23 -27.26 4.70 -6.73
N ILE A 24 -26.92 5.93 -6.35
CA ILE A 24 -25.62 6.55 -6.67
C ILE A 24 -24.74 6.46 -5.42
N VAL A 25 -23.51 5.95 -5.60
CA VAL A 25 -22.51 5.86 -4.54
C VAL A 25 -21.34 6.77 -4.90
N ASP A 26 -21.10 7.77 -4.06
CA ASP A 26 -19.89 8.58 -4.13
C ASP A 26 -18.67 7.74 -3.70
N VAL A 27 -17.65 7.74 -4.54
CA VAL A 27 -16.41 7.01 -4.28
C VAL A 27 -15.25 7.97 -4.10
N ALA A 28 -14.38 7.66 -3.14
CA ALA A 28 -13.15 8.40 -2.90
C ALA A 28 -11.94 7.52 -3.19
N ALA A 29 -10.94 8.08 -3.85
CA ALA A 29 -9.71 7.38 -4.21
C ALA A 29 -8.47 8.16 -3.77
N SER A 30 -7.51 7.48 -3.15
CA SER A 30 -6.16 7.99 -2.93
C SER A 30 -5.20 7.14 -3.74
N VAL A 31 -4.17 7.75 -4.32
CA VAL A 31 -3.24 7.06 -5.24
C VAL A 31 -1.81 7.30 -4.81
N GLY A 32 -1.04 6.24 -4.61
CA GLY A 32 0.43 6.33 -4.48
C GLY A 32 1.08 6.05 -5.82
N ALA A 33 2.04 6.89 -6.22
CA ALA A 33 2.75 6.75 -7.49
C ALA A 33 4.27 6.76 -7.27
N ALA A 34 5.01 5.99 -8.06
CA ALA A 34 6.47 6.02 -8.09
C ALA A 34 6.96 6.10 -9.55
N ALA A 35 8.01 6.86 -9.79
CA ALA A 35 8.59 7.03 -11.12
C ALA A 35 10.11 6.76 -11.07
N THR A 36 10.61 6.04 -12.07
CA THR A 36 12.04 5.67 -12.19
C THR A 36 12.96 6.89 -12.18
N GLY A 37 12.57 7.96 -12.88
CA GLY A 37 13.33 9.22 -12.91
C GLY A 37 13.33 10.01 -11.59
N VAL A 38 12.38 9.74 -10.70
CA VAL A 38 12.28 10.40 -9.38
C VAL A 38 13.06 9.62 -8.33
N LEU A 39 12.98 8.29 -8.38
CA LEU A 39 13.62 7.41 -7.39
C LEU A 39 15.01 6.91 -7.79
N GLY A 40 15.47 7.22 -9.01
CA GLY A 40 16.81 6.83 -9.49
C GLY A 40 17.01 5.32 -9.62
N THR A 41 15.93 4.54 -9.66
CA THR A 41 15.96 3.07 -9.73
C THR A 41 15.01 2.57 -10.82
N ARG A 42 15.35 1.40 -11.38
CA ARG A 42 14.49 0.62 -12.27
C ARG A 42 14.01 -0.68 -11.63
N ASP A 43 14.39 -0.93 -10.38
CA ASP A 43 13.92 -2.09 -9.63
C ASP A 43 12.42 -1.94 -9.34
N LEU A 44 11.63 -2.79 -9.99
CA LEU A 44 10.17 -2.79 -9.87
C LEU A 44 9.70 -2.99 -8.42
N THR A 45 10.41 -3.81 -7.64
CA THR A 45 10.06 -4.07 -6.24
C THR A 45 10.21 -2.80 -5.41
N VAL A 46 11.27 -2.04 -5.64
CA VAL A 46 11.50 -0.76 -4.96
C VAL A 46 10.45 0.26 -5.37
N LEU A 47 10.12 0.35 -6.66
CA LEU A 47 9.08 1.27 -7.16
C LEU A 47 7.71 0.95 -6.58
N GLN A 48 7.30 -0.32 -6.56
CA GLN A 48 6.02 -0.75 -5.99
C GLN A 48 5.93 -0.45 -4.50
N ARG A 49 7.01 -0.70 -3.73
CA ARG A 49 7.06 -0.34 -2.32
C ARG A 49 7.02 1.17 -2.13
N ALA A 50 7.75 1.95 -2.90
CA ALA A 50 7.73 3.40 -2.76
C ALA A 50 6.33 3.98 -3.07
N ALA A 51 5.65 3.46 -4.10
CA ALA A 51 4.28 3.85 -4.42
C ALA A 51 3.29 3.49 -3.30
N ASP A 52 3.35 2.27 -2.78
CA ASP A 52 2.51 1.84 -1.65
C ASP A 52 2.78 2.67 -0.38
N ALA A 53 3.99 3.20 -0.19
CA ALA A 53 4.34 4.04 0.95
C ALA A 53 3.67 5.41 0.81
N ALA A 54 3.81 5.99 -0.39
CA ALA A 54 3.18 7.26 -0.73
C ALA A 54 1.65 7.17 -0.61
N LEU A 55 1.05 6.02 -0.99
CA LEU A 55 -0.38 5.76 -0.80
C LEU A 55 -0.75 5.75 0.69
N TYR A 56 0.05 5.08 1.51
CA TYR A 56 -0.21 4.99 2.94
C TYR A 56 -0.21 6.36 3.61
N ASP A 57 0.79 7.19 3.30
CA ASP A 57 0.90 8.55 3.85
C ASP A 57 -0.25 9.44 3.35
N GLY A 58 -0.68 9.24 2.10
CA GLY A 58 -1.82 9.92 1.50
C GLY A 58 -3.17 9.29 1.82
N LYS A 59 -3.26 8.28 2.71
CA LYS A 59 -4.51 7.56 2.93
C LYS A 59 -5.59 8.51 3.46
N HIS A 60 -6.80 8.36 2.91
CA HIS A 60 -7.97 9.20 3.22
C HIS A 60 -7.87 10.66 2.76
N SER A 61 -6.83 11.04 2.01
CA SER A 61 -6.70 12.39 1.46
C SER A 61 -7.56 12.65 0.22
N GLY A 62 -7.96 11.60 -0.50
CA GLY A 62 -8.61 11.73 -1.80
C GLY A 62 -7.68 12.22 -2.92
N ARG A 63 -6.36 12.18 -2.72
CA ARG A 63 -5.37 12.77 -3.64
C ARG A 63 -4.30 11.76 -4.08
N ALA A 64 -3.55 12.13 -5.10
CA ALA A 64 -2.36 11.41 -5.50
C ALA A 64 -1.12 11.90 -4.72
N PHE A 65 -0.26 10.97 -4.34
CA PHE A 65 1.00 11.20 -3.64
C PHE A 65 2.14 10.57 -4.45
N LEU A 66 3.10 11.40 -4.86
CA LEU A 66 4.28 10.95 -5.56
C LEU A 66 5.35 10.51 -4.56
N ALA A 67 5.93 9.35 -4.79
CA ALA A 67 6.93 8.78 -3.91
C ALA A 67 8.24 9.56 -3.97
N THR A 68 8.82 9.80 -2.79
CA THR A 68 10.14 10.41 -2.63
C THR A 68 11.17 9.34 -2.29
N ALA A 69 12.46 9.69 -2.29
CA ALA A 69 13.52 8.76 -1.89
C ALA A 69 13.29 8.14 -0.49
N GLY A 70 12.69 8.89 0.44
CA GLY A 70 12.35 8.38 1.79
C GLY A 70 11.32 7.25 1.80
N HIS A 71 10.47 7.16 0.78
CA HIS A 71 9.51 6.07 0.62
C HIS A 71 10.16 4.78 0.11
N ALA A 72 11.32 4.87 -0.54
CA ALA A 72 12.07 3.70 -1.01
C ALA A 72 12.84 3.00 0.13
N THR A 73 13.05 3.68 1.26
CA THR A 73 13.83 3.19 2.40
C THR A 73 12.98 2.56 3.51
N VAL A 74 11.66 2.39 3.31
CA VAL A 74 10.78 1.81 4.33
C VAL A 74 11.18 0.36 4.61
N PRO A 75 11.54 0.01 5.87
CA PRO A 75 11.98 -1.34 6.22
C PRO A 75 10.91 -2.39 5.91
N SER A 76 11.35 -3.54 5.36
CA SER A 76 10.48 -4.69 5.10
C SER A 76 10.98 -5.93 5.82
N LEU A 77 10.06 -6.71 6.40
CA LEU A 77 10.31 -8.05 6.93
C LEU A 77 9.54 -9.06 6.06
N ASN A 78 10.23 -10.04 5.47
CA ASN A 78 9.64 -11.05 4.57
C ASN A 78 8.80 -10.47 3.43
N GLY A 79 9.27 -9.36 2.84
CA GLY A 79 8.57 -8.66 1.75
C GLY A 79 7.36 -7.83 2.19
N ARG A 80 7.02 -7.79 3.49
CA ARG A 80 5.95 -6.97 4.06
C ARG A 80 6.54 -5.77 4.81
N ARG A 81 5.89 -4.61 4.78
CA ARG A 81 6.30 -3.44 5.58
C ARG A 81 6.30 -3.77 7.06
N LEU A 82 7.34 -3.31 7.77
CA LEU A 82 7.36 -3.33 9.22
C LEU A 82 6.38 -2.25 9.76
N GLY A 83 5.54 -2.58 10.75
CA GLY A 83 4.73 -1.58 11.48
C GLY A 83 3.23 -1.53 11.16
N ARG A 84 2.68 -2.38 10.29
CA ARG A 84 1.22 -2.55 10.19
C ARG A 84 0.71 -3.26 11.44
N LYS A 85 -0.33 -2.75 12.14
CA LYS A 85 -0.98 -3.51 13.23
C LYS A 85 -1.33 -4.91 12.71
N GLY A 86 -0.74 -5.95 13.31
CA GLY A 86 -0.84 -7.35 12.86
C GLY A 86 0.34 -7.90 12.03
N THR A 87 1.47 -7.19 11.89
CA THR A 87 2.65 -7.67 11.12
C THR A 87 3.91 -7.98 11.92
N ALA A 88 3.86 -7.89 13.24
CA ALA A 88 4.74 -8.64 14.15
C ALA A 88 3.80 -9.57 14.94
N VAL A 89 3.95 -10.88 14.98
CA VAL A 89 5.10 -11.60 15.53
C VAL A 89 5.22 -12.96 14.84
N PHE A 90 6.45 -13.39 14.59
CA PHE A 90 6.80 -14.79 14.43
C PHE A 90 6.32 -15.53 15.68
N ALA A 91 5.30 -16.40 15.58
CA ALA A 91 5.09 -17.40 16.61
C ALA A 91 6.32 -18.32 16.52
N GLY A 92 7.18 -18.29 17.54
CA GLY A 92 8.33 -19.18 17.64
C GLY A 92 7.93 -20.65 17.49
N PRO A 93 8.89 -21.58 17.39
CA PRO A 93 8.56 -23.00 17.25
C PRO A 93 7.63 -23.37 18.40
N ARG A 94 6.43 -23.88 18.07
CA ARG A 94 5.58 -24.48 19.08
C ARG A 94 6.34 -25.72 19.54
N GLU A 95 6.97 -25.65 20.71
CA GLU A 95 7.28 -26.86 21.44
C GLU A 95 5.95 -27.59 21.62
N HIS A 96 5.81 -28.72 20.93
CA HIS A 96 4.73 -29.65 21.20
C HIS A 96 4.93 -30.14 22.64
N PRO A 97 3.98 -29.92 23.56
CA PRO A 97 4.02 -30.65 24.81
C PRO A 97 3.84 -32.13 24.44
N GLN A 98 4.87 -32.95 24.67
CA GLN A 98 4.69 -34.39 24.68
C GLN A 98 3.68 -34.68 25.80
N LEU A 99 2.47 -35.08 25.43
CA LEU A 99 1.55 -35.69 26.39
C LEU A 99 2.25 -36.91 27.02
N PRO A 100 2.13 -37.10 28.34
CA PRO A 100 2.68 -38.29 28.98
C PRO A 100 2.06 -39.53 28.32
N LYS A 101 2.90 -40.52 28.03
CA LYS A 101 2.42 -41.85 27.66
C LYS A 101 1.95 -42.48 28.97
N ASP A 102 0.66 -42.74 29.05
CA ASP A 102 0.10 -43.52 30.16
C ASP A 102 0.69 -44.95 30.09
N ASP A 103 1.20 -45.41 31.24
CA ASP A 103 1.72 -46.78 31.48
C ASP A 103 0.59 -47.81 31.58
#